data_AF-A0A7Y6IPT1-F1
#
_entry.id   AF-A0A7Y6IPT1-F1
#
_cell.length_a   1.000
_cell.length_b   1.000
_cell.length_c   1.000
_cell.angle_alpha   90.00
_cell.angle_beta   90.00
_cell.angle_gamma   90.00
#
_symmetry.space_group_name_H-M   'P 1'
#
loop_
_entity.id
_entity.type
_entity.pdbx_description
1 polymer ?
#
loop_
_entity_poly.entity_id
_entity_poly.type
_entity_poly.pdbx_seq_one_letter_code
_entity_poly.pdbx_strand_id
1 'polypeptide(L)'
;MPSRRTVLKGLALAAAASAVPLPAYADPTTSPTSEGAAYVPPLHQMRGMWIASVANINWPSKQGLSADEQKAEFIAWADLAVQRKLNSLFVQIRPTADAFWPSPFEPWSHWLTGVQGQDPGYDPLGFAVAEAHKRGLAFHAWFNPYRVSMQTDPAKLHPDHPGRKHPDWILPFGGKLYYNPGLPEVRKFCQDAMLDALTRYDIDGLHFDDYFYPTNTTAFDDSAAFAQYGAGFPDLATWRRHNVDLMVSEMQQRVREAKPDVAWGISPSGIWRNKASDPLGSDTSGGQSYDGLHADTRGWVKKGWLDYIAPQLYWYMGQPPADYSKLVPWWADVANGTNTLLWIGQAAYKAGDPAQVADWQDPAELSDHLTLNRAHPQVSGDIWYNANDVRVDRIGSISTAVSNHYTRPALAPVVPRLAGGEPPHRPVLAYALRRSGGVEVRAVATGRDEPFLFAIFRFSGRPGQGAFDDARNLVAVVPGDRQVRWLDPEGKRGDHYHVVAVDRVNRTSKPSNGFVVL
;
A
#
# COMPACT_ATOMS: atom_id res chain seq x y z
N MET A 1 43.77 16.71 -23.41
CA MET A 1 44.46 16.37 -24.69
C MET A 1 45.62 15.44 -24.37
N PRO A 2 46.12 14.59 -25.30
CA PRO A 2 45.47 13.68 -26.27
C PRO A 2 45.63 12.19 -25.81
N SER A 3 44.69 11.27 -26.05
CA SER A 3 44.45 10.43 -27.26
C SER A 3 45.42 9.25 -27.53
N ARG A 4 44.80 8.05 -27.68
CA ARG A 4 45.17 6.85 -28.49
C ARG A 4 46.27 5.86 -28.03
N ARG A 5 45.80 4.65 -27.70
CA ARG A 5 46.25 3.28 -28.10
C ARG A 5 47.59 3.15 -28.83
N THR A 6 48.36 2.09 -28.52
CA THR A 6 48.47 0.82 -29.31
C THR A 6 49.40 -0.18 -28.57
N VAL A 7 49.45 -1.43 -29.06
CA VAL A 7 50.44 -2.52 -28.81
C VAL A 7 50.10 -3.49 -27.66
N LEU A 8 50.34 -4.81 -27.73
CA LEU A 8 50.18 -5.84 -28.80
C LEU A 8 50.44 -7.26 -28.21
N LYS A 9 50.02 -8.32 -28.91
CA LYS A 9 50.45 -9.75 -28.86
C LYS A 9 49.71 -10.71 -27.92
N GLY A 10 49.29 -11.84 -28.50
CA GLY A 10 49.14 -13.12 -27.80
C GLY A 10 50.02 -14.18 -28.47
N LEU A 11 50.12 -15.36 -27.86
CA LEU A 11 49.97 -16.65 -28.55
C LEU A 11 49.68 -17.74 -27.49
N ALA A 12 49.06 -18.83 -27.91
CA ALA A 12 48.71 -19.95 -27.04
C ALA A 12 49.80 -21.03 -27.01
N LEU A 13 49.80 -21.87 -25.97
CA LEU A 13 49.99 -23.30 -26.12
C LEU A 13 49.32 -24.07 -24.97
N ALA A 14 48.89 -25.30 -25.24
CA ALA A 14 48.08 -26.12 -24.33
C ALA A 14 48.92 -27.18 -23.59
N ALA A 15 48.42 -27.64 -22.45
CA ALA A 15 48.75 -28.94 -21.85
C ALA A 15 47.48 -29.51 -21.20
N ALA A 16 47.29 -30.82 -21.29
CA ALA A 16 46.02 -31.48 -21.02
C ALA A 16 46.02 -32.33 -19.74
N ALA A 17 44.80 -32.56 -19.23
CA ALA A 17 44.35 -33.70 -18.44
C ALA A 17 44.99 -34.00 -17.07
N SER A 18 44.14 -33.97 -16.04
CA SER A 18 43.96 -35.08 -15.09
C SER A 18 42.59 -34.92 -14.42
N ALA A 19 41.68 -35.87 -14.64
CA ALA A 19 40.37 -35.89 -14.02
C ALA A 19 40.42 -36.62 -12.68
N VAL A 20 39.78 -36.05 -11.65
CA VAL A 20 39.46 -36.73 -10.39
C VAL A 20 37.97 -36.55 -10.13
N PRO A 21 37.17 -37.63 -9.99
CA PRO A 21 35.75 -37.51 -9.75
C PRO A 21 35.50 -37.09 -8.30
N LEU A 22 34.96 -35.88 -8.11
CA LEU A 22 34.35 -35.47 -6.84
C LEU A 22 32.91 -36.01 -6.78
N PRO A 23 32.41 -36.38 -5.58
CA PRO A 23 31.12 -37.06 -5.44
C PRO A 23 29.98 -36.17 -5.90
N ALA A 24 29.06 -36.74 -6.67
CA ALA A 24 27.81 -36.09 -7.04
C ALA A 24 27.00 -35.80 -5.77
N TYR A 25 26.92 -34.52 -5.39
CA TYR A 25 25.83 -34.06 -4.55
C TYR A 25 24.53 -34.28 -5.32
N ALA A 26 23.58 -34.96 -4.70
CA ALA A 26 22.29 -35.21 -5.30
C ALA A 26 21.59 -33.88 -5.60
N ASP A 27 21.21 -33.67 -6.87
CA ASP A 27 20.32 -32.59 -7.23
C ASP A 27 19.05 -32.67 -6.36
N PRO A 28 18.60 -31.58 -5.71
CA PRO A 28 17.29 -31.53 -5.14
C PRO A 28 16.29 -31.66 -6.29
N THR A 29 15.67 -32.84 -6.39
CA THR A 29 14.77 -33.25 -7.46
C THR A 29 13.86 -32.10 -7.88
N THR A 30 13.99 -31.69 -9.15
CA THR A 30 13.01 -30.86 -9.82
C THR A 30 11.66 -31.53 -9.70
N SER A 31 10.80 -30.98 -8.84
CA SER A 31 9.40 -31.37 -8.80
C SER A 31 8.83 -31.16 -10.20
N PRO A 32 8.09 -32.12 -10.78
CA PRO A 32 7.58 -31.97 -12.13
C PRO A 32 6.69 -30.73 -12.18
N THR A 33 7.05 -29.77 -13.03
CA THR A 33 6.22 -28.61 -13.36
C THR A 33 4.88 -29.13 -13.87
N SER A 34 3.81 -28.91 -13.09
CA SER A 34 2.47 -29.33 -13.47
C SER A 34 1.98 -28.49 -14.65
N GLU A 35 2.04 -29.06 -15.85
CA GLU A 35 1.29 -28.55 -16.99
C GLU A 35 -0.21 -28.46 -16.61
N GLY A 36 -0.82 -27.29 -16.86
CA GLY A 36 -2.28 -27.18 -16.96
C GLY A 36 -3.09 -27.05 -15.67
N ALA A 37 -2.49 -26.84 -14.49
CA ALA A 37 -3.26 -26.43 -13.32
C ALA A 37 -3.85 -25.01 -13.54
N ALA A 38 -5.14 -24.93 -13.88
CA ALA A 38 -5.81 -23.66 -14.18
C ALA A 38 -5.73 -22.68 -12.99
N TYR A 39 -5.20 -21.49 -13.23
CA TYR A 39 -5.02 -20.44 -12.22
C TYR A 39 -6.31 -20.19 -11.42
N VAL A 40 -6.20 -20.28 -10.10
CA VAL A 40 -7.26 -19.93 -9.14
C VAL A 40 -6.94 -18.53 -8.63
N PRO A 41 -7.77 -17.51 -8.90
CA PRO A 41 -7.58 -16.19 -8.31
C PRO A 41 -7.68 -16.27 -6.78
N PRO A 42 -6.88 -15.50 -6.03
CA PRO A 42 -6.97 -15.44 -4.58
C PRO A 42 -8.30 -14.78 -4.14
N LEU A 43 -8.95 -15.34 -3.11
CA LEU A 43 -10.17 -14.77 -2.51
C LEU A 43 -9.89 -13.42 -1.84
N HIS A 44 -8.76 -13.35 -1.14
CA HIS A 44 -8.27 -12.16 -0.47
C HIS A 44 -7.03 -11.63 -1.21
N GLN A 45 -7.11 -10.39 -1.69
CA GLN A 45 -6.03 -9.71 -2.40
C GLN A 45 -6.12 -8.21 -2.18
N MET A 46 -5.05 -7.56 -1.73
CA MET A 46 -4.96 -6.11 -1.71
C MET A 46 -4.91 -5.59 -3.15
N ARG A 47 -5.80 -4.65 -3.48
CA ARG A 47 -5.85 -3.96 -4.77
C ARG A 47 -6.04 -2.47 -4.50
N GLY A 48 -4.94 -1.78 -4.25
CA GLY A 48 -4.93 -0.38 -3.83
C GLY A 48 -4.48 0.60 -4.91
N MET A 49 -4.75 1.89 -4.72
CA MET A 49 -4.01 2.96 -5.41
C MET A 49 -3.70 4.13 -4.47
N TRP A 50 -2.56 4.79 -4.69
CA TRP A 50 -2.20 6.01 -3.98
C TRP A 50 -2.76 7.26 -4.66
N ILE A 51 -3.41 8.12 -3.87
CA ILE A 51 -3.88 9.44 -4.26
C ILE A 51 -3.06 10.47 -3.47
N ALA A 52 -2.05 11.06 -4.13
CA ALA A 52 -1.16 12.06 -3.54
C ALA A 52 -1.76 13.48 -3.62
N SER A 53 -1.53 14.28 -2.57
CA SER A 53 -2.06 15.65 -2.45
C SER A 53 -0.97 16.72 -2.41
N VAL A 54 0.25 16.37 -1.97
CA VAL A 54 1.42 17.24 -2.09
C VAL A 54 1.63 17.63 -3.55
N ALA A 55 1.95 18.90 -3.81
CA ALA A 55 2.08 19.46 -5.16
C ALA A 55 0.84 19.26 -6.06
N ASN A 56 -0.34 18.98 -5.47
CA ASN A 56 -1.58 18.67 -6.20
C ASN A 56 -1.42 17.53 -7.22
N ILE A 57 -0.58 16.52 -6.92
CA ILE A 57 -0.27 15.43 -7.85
C ILE A 57 -1.54 14.72 -8.33
N ASN A 58 -2.48 14.37 -7.45
CA ASN A 58 -3.75 13.71 -7.82
C ASN A 58 -5.00 14.44 -7.33
N TRP A 59 -5.05 14.82 -6.05
CA TRP A 59 -6.26 15.38 -5.47
C TRP A 59 -6.00 16.38 -4.32
N PRO A 60 -6.64 17.56 -4.32
CA PRO A 60 -7.34 18.15 -5.47
C PRO A 60 -6.37 18.43 -6.63
N SER A 61 -6.86 18.49 -7.87
CA SER A 61 -6.02 18.65 -9.08
C SER A 61 -5.26 19.98 -9.13
N LYS A 62 -5.72 20.98 -8.38
CA LYS A 62 -5.05 22.25 -8.12
C LYS A 62 -5.61 22.89 -6.84
N GLN A 63 -4.87 23.87 -6.33
CA GLN A 63 -5.29 24.75 -5.24
C GLN A 63 -6.48 25.63 -5.64
N GLY A 64 -7.31 26.00 -4.66
CA GLY A 64 -8.35 27.02 -4.81
C GLY A 64 -9.59 26.56 -5.59
N LEU A 65 -9.74 25.26 -5.83
CA LEU A 65 -11.01 24.67 -6.27
C LEU A 65 -12.10 24.88 -5.22
N SER A 66 -13.33 25.07 -5.66
CA SER A 66 -14.49 25.08 -4.76
C SER A 66 -14.68 23.72 -4.09
N ALA A 67 -15.32 23.70 -2.92
CA ALA A 67 -15.60 22.45 -2.20
C ALA A 67 -16.34 21.41 -3.07
N ASP A 68 -17.23 21.83 -3.98
CA ASP A 68 -17.98 20.92 -4.83
C ASP A 68 -17.15 20.38 -6.01
N GLU A 69 -16.21 21.15 -6.56
CA GLU A 69 -15.21 20.64 -7.52
C GLU A 69 -14.30 19.60 -6.84
N GLN A 70 -13.78 19.89 -5.64
CA GLN A 70 -12.93 18.95 -4.90
C GLN A 70 -13.67 17.65 -4.56
N LYS A 71 -14.95 17.73 -4.16
CA LYS A 71 -15.83 16.56 -3.94
C LYS A 71 -16.04 15.75 -5.22
N ALA A 72 -16.33 16.41 -6.33
CA ALA A 72 -16.54 15.76 -7.62
C ALA A 72 -15.28 15.03 -8.12
N GLU A 73 -14.10 15.62 -7.96
CA GLU A 73 -12.82 14.96 -8.27
C GLU A 73 -12.59 13.72 -7.41
N PHE A 74 -12.84 13.79 -6.10
CA PHE A 74 -12.68 12.62 -5.23
C PHE A 74 -13.66 11.49 -5.58
N ILE A 75 -14.92 11.83 -5.87
CA ILE A 75 -15.93 10.88 -6.36
C ILE A 75 -15.42 10.18 -7.62
N ALA A 76 -14.89 10.92 -8.60
CA ALA A 76 -14.33 10.35 -9.82
C ALA A 76 -13.13 9.42 -9.57
N TRP A 77 -12.30 9.71 -8.55
CA TRP A 77 -11.22 8.82 -8.13
C TRP A 77 -11.73 7.52 -7.51
N ALA A 78 -12.77 7.59 -6.66
CA ALA A 78 -13.38 6.42 -6.06
C ALA A 78 -14.15 5.56 -7.09
N ASP A 79 -14.86 6.20 -8.03
CA ASP A 79 -15.52 5.50 -9.16
C ASP A 79 -14.49 4.80 -10.07
N LEU A 80 -13.36 5.44 -10.37
CA LEU A 80 -12.26 4.83 -11.12
C LEU A 80 -11.70 3.60 -10.40
N ALA A 81 -11.52 3.64 -9.08
CA ALA A 81 -11.03 2.51 -8.31
C ALA A 81 -11.97 1.29 -8.44
N VAL A 82 -13.30 1.50 -8.33
CA VAL A 82 -14.29 0.45 -8.60
C VAL A 82 -14.21 -0.07 -10.04
N GLN A 83 -14.11 0.84 -11.02
CA GLN A 83 -13.98 0.47 -12.44
C GLN A 83 -12.73 -0.39 -12.71
N ARG A 84 -11.61 -0.08 -12.04
CA ARG A 84 -10.34 -0.84 -12.11
C ARG A 84 -10.30 -2.05 -11.15
N LYS A 85 -11.44 -2.39 -10.51
CA LYS A 85 -11.60 -3.54 -9.58
C LYS A 85 -10.66 -3.50 -8.37
N LEU A 86 -10.32 -2.29 -7.93
CA LEU A 86 -9.59 -2.02 -6.70
C LEU A 86 -10.55 -2.12 -5.50
N ASN A 87 -10.00 -2.33 -4.31
CA ASN A 87 -10.74 -2.44 -3.04
C ASN A 87 -10.24 -1.47 -1.95
N SER A 88 -9.22 -0.66 -2.22
CA SER A 88 -8.65 0.27 -1.24
C SER A 88 -8.10 1.55 -1.86
N LEU A 89 -8.24 2.67 -1.15
CA LEU A 89 -7.67 3.97 -1.49
C LEU A 89 -6.65 4.38 -0.43
N PHE A 90 -5.45 4.79 -0.84
CA PHE A 90 -4.40 5.30 0.04
C PHE A 90 -4.23 6.80 -0.20
N VAL A 91 -4.89 7.63 0.61
CA VAL A 91 -5.13 9.06 0.30
C VAL A 91 -4.31 9.96 1.21
N GLN A 92 -3.48 10.81 0.61
CA GLN A 92 -2.58 11.70 1.37
C GLN A 92 -3.36 12.85 2.02
N ILE A 93 -3.58 12.75 3.33
CA ILE A 93 -4.37 13.72 4.10
C ILE A 93 -3.53 14.56 5.07
N ARG A 94 -2.23 14.25 5.20
CA ARG A 94 -1.20 15.08 5.84
C ARG A 94 0.09 15.11 5.00
N PRO A 95 0.21 15.99 3.99
CA PRO A 95 1.37 16.03 3.10
C PRO A 95 2.56 16.84 3.64
N THR A 96 2.33 17.95 4.37
CA THR A 96 3.33 18.95 4.73
C THR A 96 3.03 19.61 6.08
N ALA A 97 2.93 18.80 7.15
CA ALA A 97 2.55 19.25 8.51
C ALA A 97 1.26 20.11 8.54
N ASP A 98 0.34 19.77 7.65
CA ASP A 98 -0.91 20.47 7.41
C ASP A 98 -2.02 19.48 7.07
N ALA A 99 -3.27 19.83 7.40
CA ALA A 99 -4.37 18.88 7.55
C ALA A 99 -5.43 19.01 6.45
N PHE A 100 -5.94 17.87 5.99
CA PHE A 100 -7.16 17.74 5.18
C PHE A 100 -8.43 17.55 6.03
N TRP A 101 -8.39 17.98 7.29
CA TRP A 101 -9.49 17.93 8.25
C TRP A 101 -9.32 19.09 9.26
N PRO A 102 -10.36 19.45 10.05
CA PRO A 102 -10.29 20.51 11.06
C PRO A 102 -9.47 20.06 12.29
N SER A 103 -8.16 19.91 12.10
CA SER A 103 -7.20 19.50 13.13
C SER A 103 -6.98 20.60 14.17
N PRO A 104 -6.93 20.27 15.48
CA PRO A 104 -6.49 21.20 16.51
C PRO A 104 -4.96 21.29 16.63
N PHE A 105 -4.20 20.44 15.91
CA PHE A 105 -2.74 20.37 15.99
C PHE A 105 -2.04 21.13 14.87
N GLU A 106 -2.59 21.09 13.65
CA GLU A 106 -1.93 21.60 12.44
C GLU A 106 -2.92 22.38 11.56
N PRO A 107 -2.48 23.43 10.85
CA PRO A 107 -3.36 24.27 10.05
C PRO A 107 -3.94 23.51 8.84
N TRP A 108 -5.05 24.02 8.30
CA TRP A 108 -5.59 23.57 7.02
C TRP A 108 -4.53 23.54 5.91
N SER A 109 -4.59 22.50 5.09
CA SER A 109 -3.63 22.22 4.02
C SER A 109 -3.53 23.34 2.97
N HIS A 110 -2.29 23.75 2.66
CA HIS A 110 -2.01 24.67 1.56
C HIS A 110 -2.50 24.13 0.21
N TRP A 111 -2.52 22.80 0.04
CA TRP A 111 -2.89 22.13 -1.21
C TRP A 111 -4.39 22.18 -1.53
N LEU A 112 -5.24 22.53 -0.54
CA LEU A 112 -6.68 22.72 -0.73
C LEU A 112 -6.99 24.10 -1.34
N THR A 113 -6.52 25.17 -0.69
CA THR A 113 -6.96 26.55 -0.95
C THR A 113 -5.89 27.43 -1.61
N GLY A 114 -4.61 27.03 -1.55
CA GLY A 114 -3.47 27.87 -1.88
C GLY A 114 -2.96 28.71 -0.70
N VAL A 115 -3.64 28.69 0.46
CA VAL A 115 -3.26 29.45 1.67
C VAL A 115 -3.30 28.52 2.89
N GLN A 116 -2.14 28.24 3.46
CA GLN A 116 -2.05 27.38 4.66
C GLN A 116 -2.85 28.00 5.83
N GLY A 117 -3.71 27.22 6.46
CA GLY A 117 -4.61 27.66 7.52
C GLY A 117 -5.98 28.18 7.04
N GLN A 118 -6.18 28.40 5.74
CA GLN A 118 -7.50 28.79 5.22
C GLN A 118 -8.43 27.57 5.12
N ASP A 119 -9.60 27.69 5.75
CA ASP A 119 -10.68 26.69 5.71
C ASP A 119 -11.20 26.50 4.26
N PRO A 120 -11.32 25.25 3.75
CA PRO A 120 -11.83 24.96 2.41
C PRO A 120 -13.37 25.04 2.30
N GLY A 121 -14.08 25.33 3.40
CA GLY A 121 -15.54 25.42 3.47
C GLY A 121 -16.25 24.08 3.68
N TYR A 122 -15.52 23.00 3.98
CA TYR A 122 -16.06 21.67 4.28
C TYR A 122 -15.03 20.81 5.04
N ASP A 123 -15.36 19.56 5.36
CA ASP A 123 -14.44 18.55 5.90
C ASP A 123 -14.01 17.56 4.78
N PRO A 124 -12.80 17.70 4.20
CA PRO A 124 -12.33 16.83 3.12
C PRO A 124 -12.15 15.38 3.54
N LEU A 125 -11.55 15.12 4.71
CA LEU A 125 -11.30 13.76 5.20
C LEU A 125 -12.61 13.05 5.53
N GLY A 126 -13.52 13.69 6.26
CA GLY A 126 -14.84 13.12 6.58
C GLY A 126 -15.66 12.78 5.32
N PHE A 127 -15.63 13.66 4.32
CA PHE A 127 -16.25 13.41 3.02
C PHE A 127 -15.60 12.24 2.28
N ALA A 128 -14.27 12.23 2.19
CA ALA A 128 -13.51 11.25 1.41
C ALA A 128 -13.65 9.82 1.97
N VAL A 129 -13.65 9.67 3.29
CA VAL A 129 -13.93 8.40 3.98
C VAL A 129 -15.34 7.90 3.61
N ALA A 130 -16.36 8.74 3.77
CA ALA A 130 -17.74 8.37 3.49
C ALA A 130 -18.00 7.99 2.02
N GLU A 131 -17.40 8.70 1.05
CA GLU A 131 -17.55 8.38 -0.38
C GLU A 131 -16.80 7.10 -0.79
N ALA A 132 -15.69 6.76 -0.12
CA ALA A 132 -15.01 5.47 -0.32
C ALA A 132 -15.89 4.31 0.19
N HIS A 133 -16.46 4.42 1.38
CA HIS A 133 -17.27 3.36 1.98
C HIS A 133 -18.58 3.09 1.24
N LYS A 134 -19.25 4.14 0.72
CA LYS A 134 -20.43 4.00 -0.17
C LYS A 134 -20.16 3.11 -1.39
N ARG A 135 -18.88 2.96 -1.77
CA ARG A 135 -18.41 2.14 -2.90
C ARG A 135 -17.78 0.81 -2.46
N GLY A 136 -17.74 0.53 -1.17
CA GLY A 136 -17.10 -0.67 -0.62
C GLY A 136 -15.57 -0.62 -0.69
N LEU A 137 -14.98 0.58 -0.77
CA LEU A 137 -13.54 0.79 -0.78
C LEU A 137 -13.05 1.10 0.63
N ALA A 138 -12.01 0.39 1.09
CA ALA A 138 -11.32 0.76 2.33
C ALA A 138 -10.54 2.07 2.15
N PHE A 139 -10.57 2.94 3.17
CA PHE A 139 -9.86 4.22 3.19
C PHE A 139 -8.63 4.15 4.12
N HIS A 140 -7.45 4.11 3.52
CA HIS A 140 -6.18 4.22 4.23
C HIS A 140 -5.73 5.69 4.22
N ALA A 141 -5.75 6.33 5.39
CA ALA A 141 -5.26 7.69 5.55
C ALA A 141 -3.73 7.70 5.50
N TRP A 142 -3.18 8.37 4.49
CA TRP A 142 -1.74 8.51 4.28
C TRP A 142 -1.23 9.82 4.86
N PHE A 143 -0.22 9.70 5.73
CA PHE A 143 0.48 10.79 6.37
C PHE A 143 1.96 10.75 6.01
N ASN A 144 2.54 11.91 5.72
CA ASN A 144 3.98 12.10 5.81
C ASN A 144 4.32 12.46 7.28
N PRO A 145 5.25 11.78 7.97
CA PRO A 145 5.48 12.02 9.39
C PRO A 145 6.23 13.32 9.69
N TYR A 146 7.24 13.70 8.90
CA TYR A 146 8.20 14.75 9.29
C TYR A 146 8.30 15.95 8.35
N ARG A 147 7.77 15.90 7.12
CA ARG A 147 7.85 17.05 6.20
C ARG A 147 6.97 18.20 6.70
N VAL A 148 7.57 19.37 6.87
CA VAL A 148 6.89 20.59 7.34
C VAL A 148 6.59 21.56 6.20
N SER A 149 7.46 21.68 5.20
CA SER A 149 7.22 22.61 4.10
C SER A 149 8.03 22.26 2.86
N MET A 150 7.52 22.65 1.69
CA MET A 150 8.22 22.52 0.40
C MET A 150 9.15 23.72 0.09
N GLN A 151 9.42 24.54 1.09
CA GLN A 151 10.28 25.73 1.06
C GLN A 151 11.00 25.88 2.44
N THR A 152 12.00 26.74 2.56
CA THR A 152 12.91 26.81 3.74
C THR A 152 12.63 27.89 4.77
N ASP A 153 11.71 28.83 4.52
CA ASP A 153 11.47 30.00 5.38
C ASP A 153 10.31 29.72 6.37
N PRO A 154 10.59 29.61 7.69
CA PRO A 154 9.54 29.34 8.68
C PRO A 154 8.53 30.50 8.84
N ALA A 155 8.89 31.73 8.45
CA ALA A 155 7.99 32.88 8.54
C ALA A 155 6.84 32.81 7.51
N LYS A 156 6.93 31.92 6.52
CA LYS A 156 5.86 31.63 5.54
C LYS A 156 4.88 30.54 6.00
N LEU A 157 5.18 29.83 7.09
CA LEU A 157 4.20 28.95 7.72
C LEU A 157 3.08 29.79 8.36
N HIS A 158 1.87 29.24 8.45
CA HIS A 158 0.76 29.89 9.17
C HIS A 158 1.21 30.33 10.58
N PRO A 159 0.81 31.51 11.10
CA PRO A 159 1.24 32.00 12.42
C PRO A 159 1.07 30.98 13.55
N ASP A 160 0.00 30.18 13.50
CA ASP A 160 -0.27 29.14 14.50
C ASP A 160 0.45 27.80 14.29
N HIS A 161 1.17 27.61 13.18
CA HIS A 161 1.81 26.36 12.81
C HIS A 161 2.83 25.90 13.88
N PRO A 162 2.87 24.61 14.28
CA PRO A 162 3.76 24.13 15.35
C PRO A 162 5.24 24.44 15.09
N GLY A 163 5.76 24.10 13.90
CA GLY A 163 7.12 24.47 13.49
C GLY A 163 7.43 25.98 13.42
N ARG A 164 6.43 26.87 13.53
CA ARG A 164 6.63 28.32 13.68
C ARG A 164 6.59 28.78 15.15
N LYS A 165 5.79 28.10 15.98
CA LYS A 165 5.77 28.29 17.45
C LYS A 165 7.01 27.71 18.12
N HIS A 166 7.54 26.63 17.56
CA HIS A 166 8.72 25.89 18.01
C HIS A 166 9.75 25.86 16.87
N PRO A 167 10.48 26.96 16.61
CA PRO A 167 11.49 27.01 15.54
C PRO A 167 12.67 26.06 15.79
N ASP A 168 12.89 25.66 17.05
CA ASP A 168 13.81 24.63 17.50
C ASP A 168 13.43 23.21 17.06
N TRP A 169 12.14 22.97 16.74
CA TRP A 169 11.65 21.67 16.28
C TRP A 169 11.93 21.40 14.80
N ILE A 170 12.34 22.40 14.02
CA ILE A 170 12.45 22.30 12.56
C ILE A 170 13.86 22.50 12.03
N LEU A 171 14.19 21.71 11.00
CA LEU A 171 15.48 21.74 10.32
C LEU A 171 15.28 22.00 8.83
N PRO A 172 15.98 22.99 8.24
CA PRO A 172 15.99 23.22 6.81
C PRO A 172 16.89 22.19 6.12
N PHE A 173 16.37 21.51 5.10
CA PHE A 173 17.16 20.58 4.31
C PHE A 173 16.66 20.50 2.86
N GLY A 174 17.58 20.49 1.88
CA GLY A 174 17.23 20.24 0.47
C GLY A 174 16.16 21.17 -0.12
N GLY A 175 16.13 22.43 0.31
CA GLY A 175 15.11 23.41 -0.10
C GLY A 175 13.75 23.28 0.61
N LYS A 176 13.66 22.50 1.69
CA LYS A 176 12.44 22.17 2.43
C LYS A 176 12.62 22.36 3.93
N LEU A 177 11.53 22.33 4.70
CA LEU A 177 11.55 22.22 6.16
C LEU A 177 11.07 20.84 6.61
N TYR A 178 11.69 20.32 7.66
CA TYR A 178 11.35 19.06 8.31
C TYR A 178 11.28 19.24 9.82
N TYR A 179 10.38 18.53 10.48
CA TYR A 179 10.46 18.25 11.91
C TYR A 179 11.71 17.41 12.22
N ASN A 180 12.40 17.71 13.32
CA ASN A 180 13.57 16.94 13.77
C ASN A 180 13.14 15.64 14.47
N PRO A 181 13.37 14.44 13.90
CA PRO A 181 12.93 13.19 14.51
C PRO A 181 13.66 12.85 15.81
N GLY A 182 14.80 13.50 16.08
CA GLY A 182 15.61 13.29 17.28
C GLY A 182 15.10 13.98 18.55
N LEU A 183 14.02 14.75 18.46
CA LEU A 183 13.37 15.40 19.60
C LEU A 183 12.16 14.57 20.07
N PRO A 184 12.13 14.06 21.32
CA PRO A 184 11.01 13.26 21.84
C PRO A 184 9.66 13.97 21.78
N GLU A 185 9.64 15.28 22.05
CA GLU A 185 8.46 16.14 22.01
C GLU A 185 7.90 16.28 20.58
N VAL A 186 8.77 16.37 19.57
CA VAL A 186 8.38 16.39 18.15
C VAL A 186 7.77 15.06 17.74
N ARG A 187 8.40 13.94 18.12
CA ARG A 187 7.89 12.60 17.84
C ARG A 187 6.50 12.40 18.44
N LYS A 188 6.32 12.78 19.71
CA LYS A 188 5.01 12.76 20.39
C LYS A 188 3.99 13.66 19.68
N PHE A 189 4.37 14.89 19.33
CA PHE A 189 3.49 15.84 18.65
C PHE A 189 2.99 15.28 17.30
N CYS A 190 3.90 14.74 16.47
CA CYS A 190 3.53 14.16 15.19
C CYS A 190 2.57 12.97 15.36
N GLN A 191 2.81 12.09 16.34
CA GLN A 191 1.86 11.01 16.64
C GLN A 191 0.50 11.54 17.09
N ASP A 192 0.47 12.52 18.01
CA ASP A 192 -0.78 13.12 18.50
C ASP A 192 -1.61 13.72 17.35
N ALA A 193 -0.97 14.49 16.47
CA ALA A 193 -1.61 15.09 15.30
C ALA A 193 -2.22 14.05 14.35
N MET A 194 -1.55 12.91 14.14
CA MET A 194 -2.05 11.85 13.24
C MET A 194 -3.13 10.96 13.91
N LEU A 195 -3.08 10.82 15.23
CA LEU A 195 -4.09 10.09 16.01
C LEU A 195 -5.39 10.88 16.21
N ASP A 196 -5.37 12.22 16.09
CA ASP A 196 -6.57 13.05 15.99
C ASP A 196 -7.43 12.65 14.78
N ALA A 197 -6.82 12.48 13.61
CA ALA A 197 -7.50 11.95 12.43
C ALA A 197 -8.00 10.51 12.64
N LEU A 198 -7.16 9.63 13.21
CA LEU A 198 -7.56 8.24 13.53
C LEU A 198 -8.81 8.20 14.42
N THR A 199 -8.84 9.01 15.49
CA THR A 199 -9.92 8.95 16.49
C THR A 199 -11.22 9.53 15.95
N ARG A 200 -11.17 10.66 15.22
CA ARG A 200 -12.34 11.34 14.64
C ARG A 200 -13.01 10.59 13.49
N TYR A 201 -12.22 9.99 12.60
CA TYR A 201 -12.71 9.44 11.33
C TYR A 201 -12.66 7.92 11.31
N ASP A 202 -13.59 7.33 10.59
CA ASP A 202 -13.73 5.89 10.46
C ASP A 202 -12.76 5.31 9.41
N ILE A 203 -11.46 5.60 9.54
CA ILE A 203 -10.43 5.15 8.58
C ILE A 203 -10.14 3.66 8.76
N ASP A 204 -9.87 2.95 7.67
CA ASP A 204 -9.56 1.51 7.65
C ASP A 204 -8.09 1.21 7.93
N GLY A 205 -7.21 2.17 7.59
CA GLY A 205 -5.79 2.06 7.85
C GLY A 205 -5.10 3.39 8.08
N LEU A 206 -4.04 3.36 8.89
CA LEU A 206 -3.05 4.43 9.03
C LEU A 206 -1.82 4.04 8.22
N HIS A 207 -1.39 4.93 7.32
CA HIS A 207 -0.35 4.65 6.31
C HIS A 207 0.75 5.72 6.32
N PHE A 208 2.01 5.32 6.42
CA PHE A 208 3.16 6.19 6.11
C PHE A 208 3.80 5.80 4.77
N ASP A 209 4.41 6.78 4.11
CA ASP A 209 5.28 6.59 2.95
C ASP A 209 6.76 6.36 3.37
N ASP A 210 7.70 6.63 2.47
CA ASP A 210 9.14 6.37 2.63
C ASP A 210 9.91 7.51 3.32
N TYR A 211 9.27 8.63 3.65
CA TYR A 211 9.96 9.83 4.14
C TYR A 211 10.17 9.83 5.66
N PHE A 212 11.31 9.29 6.08
CA PHE A 212 11.81 9.39 7.46
C PHE A 212 12.81 10.55 7.58
N TYR A 213 14.10 10.28 7.84
CA TYR A 213 15.14 11.27 7.61
C TYR A 213 15.32 11.49 6.10
N PRO A 214 15.57 12.72 5.62
CA PRO A 214 15.61 13.00 4.19
C PRO A 214 16.87 12.48 3.49
N THR A 215 17.99 12.38 4.21
CA THR A 215 19.19 11.62 3.82
C THR A 215 20.18 11.54 5.00
N ASN A 216 21.18 10.66 4.90
CA ASN A 216 22.26 10.53 5.87
C ASN A 216 23.42 11.47 5.52
N THR A 217 23.33 12.72 5.96
CA THR A 217 24.34 13.76 5.76
C THR A 217 24.45 14.66 6.99
N THR A 218 25.58 15.36 7.12
CA THR A 218 25.80 16.42 8.12
C THR A 218 25.04 17.70 7.81
N ALA A 219 24.59 17.89 6.56
CA ALA A 219 23.75 19.02 6.17
C ALA A 219 22.29 18.93 6.70
N PHE A 220 21.88 17.78 7.24
CA PHE A 220 20.72 17.70 8.13
C PHE A 220 21.26 17.84 9.57
N ASP A 221 21.26 19.06 10.10
CA ASP A 221 21.95 19.38 11.35
C ASP A 221 21.06 19.15 12.58
N ASP A 222 20.99 17.89 13.03
CA ASP A 222 20.40 17.49 14.31
C ASP A 222 21.45 17.36 15.43
N SER A 223 22.62 17.99 15.28
CA SER A 223 23.77 17.80 16.19
C SER A 223 23.46 18.19 17.65
N ALA A 224 22.67 19.25 17.87
CA ALA A 224 22.23 19.65 19.20
C ALA A 224 21.34 18.59 19.86
N ALA A 225 20.40 18.01 19.10
CA ALA A 225 19.55 16.92 19.59
C ALA A 225 20.36 15.64 19.84
N PHE A 226 21.36 15.33 19.00
CA PHE A 226 22.27 14.21 19.25
C PHE A 226 23.15 14.43 20.50
N ALA A 227 23.64 15.64 20.74
CA ALA A 227 24.38 15.96 21.96
C ALA A 227 23.53 15.81 23.23
N GLN A 228 22.24 16.09 23.16
CA GLN A 228 21.31 16.00 24.29
C GLN A 228 20.75 14.59 24.52
N TYR A 229 20.38 13.87 23.45
CA TYR A 229 19.63 12.61 23.51
C TYR A 229 20.39 11.40 22.93
N GLY A 230 21.58 11.59 22.36
CA GLY A 230 22.39 10.54 21.73
C GLY A 230 23.33 9.78 22.68
N ALA A 231 23.36 10.13 23.96
CA ALA A 231 24.21 9.45 24.95
C ALA A 231 23.88 7.95 25.04
N GLY A 232 24.89 7.11 24.89
CA GLY A 232 24.76 5.64 24.87
C GLY A 232 24.66 5.02 23.47
N PHE A 233 24.49 5.82 22.41
CA PHE A 233 24.57 5.32 21.03
C PHE A 233 26.02 5.36 20.51
N PRO A 234 26.44 4.37 19.68
CA PRO A 234 27.81 4.31 19.17
C PRO A 234 28.11 5.39 18.11
N ASP A 235 27.08 5.82 17.37
CA ASP A 235 27.18 6.83 16.32
C ASP A 235 25.83 7.50 16.07
N LEU A 236 25.88 8.63 15.36
CA LEU A 236 24.72 9.42 14.94
C LEU A 236 23.73 8.60 14.10
N ALA A 237 24.21 7.73 13.21
CA ALA A 237 23.35 6.97 12.31
C ALA A 237 22.50 5.92 13.04
N THR A 238 23.01 5.36 14.12
CA THR A 238 22.35 4.38 14.99
C THR A 238 21.33 5.07 15.91
N TRP A 239 21.67 6.25 16.44
CA TRP A 239 20.69 7.09 17.14
C TRP A 239 19.55 7.55 16.22
N ARG A 240 19.85 8.04 15.01
CA ARG A 240 18.83 8.41 14.01
C ARG A 240 17.91 7.22 13.67
N ARG A 241 18.47 6.02 13.46
CA ARG A 241 17.67 4.78 13.28
C ARG A 241 16.79 4.49 14.49
N HIS A 242 17.33 4.62 15.70
CA HIS A 242 16.55 4.42 16.93
C HIS A 242 15.37 5.39 17.05
N ASN A 243 15.54 6.66 16.68
CA ASN A 243 14.46 7.65 16.68
C ASN A 243 13.31 7.27 15.74
N VAL A 244 13.63 6.70 14.56
CA VAL A 244 12.63 6.17 13.63
C VAL A 244 11.99 4.89 14.17
N ASP A 245 12.78 3.97 14.74
CA ASP A 245 12.28 2.76 15.40
C ASP A 245 11.28 3.09 16.53
N LEU A 246 11.56 4.12 17.34
CA LEU A 246 10.62 4.65 18.33
C LEU A 246 9.34 5.16 17.68
N MET A 247 9.43 5.95 16.60
CA MET A 247 8.24 6.46 15.91
C MET A 247 7.35 5.33 15.41
N VAL A 248 7.94 4.27 14.81
CA VAL A 248 7.19 3.13 14.25
C VAL A 248 6.58 2.26 15.35
N SER A 249 7.34 1.96 16.41
CA SER A 249 6.90 1.08 17.50
C SER A 249 5.92 1.74 18.46
N GLU A 250 6.11 3.01 18.82
CA GLU A 250 5.15 3.79 19.61
C GLU A 250 3.87 4.03 18.81
N MET A 251 3.94 4.38 17.51
CA MET A 251 2.74 4.55 16.69
C MET A 251 1.93 3.25 16.60
N GLN A 252 2.58 2.08 16.45
CA GLN A 252 1.87 0.80 16.49
C GLN A 252 1.03 0.63 17.77
N GLN A 253 1.65 0.87 18.93
CA GLN A 253 0.99 0.72 20.24
C GLN A 253 -0.23 1.64 20.31
N ARG A 254 -0.01 2.93 20.00
CA ARG A 254 -1.04 3.97 20.09
C ARG A 254 -2.20 3.79 19.11
N VAL A 255 -1.94 3.30 17.88
CA VAL A 255 -3.00 2.93 16.93
C VAL A 255 -3.86 1.80 17.49
N ARG A 256 -3.22 0.74 17.99
CA ARG A 256 -3.92 -0.45 18.54
C ARG A 256 -4.71 -0.13 19.81
N GLU A 257 -4.23 0.79 20.63
CA GLU A 257 -4.93 1.30 21.81
C GLU A 257 -6.12 2.20 21.43
N ALA A 258 -5.96 3.11 20.47
CA ALA A 258 -6.99 4.09 20.10
C ALA A 258 -8.11 3.50 19.24
N LYS A 259 -7.76 2.68 18.24
CA LYS A 259 -8.71 1.95 17.37
C LYS A 259 -8.13 0.59 16.97
N PRO A 260 -8.42 -0.50 17.72
CA PRO A 260 -7.77 -1.79 17.52
C PRO A 260 -8.00 -2.39 16.13
N ASP A 261 -9.18 -2.17 15.52
CA ASP A 261 -9.51 -2.72 14.20
C ASP A 261 -8.80 -2.01 13.02
N VAL A 262 -8.13 -0.87 13.23
CA VAL A 262 -7.45 -0.13 12.13
C VAL A 262 -6.10 -0.75 11.80
N ALA A 263 -5.81 -0.93 10.50
CA ALA A 263 -4.56 -1.49 10.03
C ALA A 263 -3.41 -0.47 10.05
N TRP A 264 -2.27 -0.82 10.64
CA TRP A 264 -1.05 0.02 10.67
C TRP A 264 0.03 -0.49 9.71
N GLY A 265 0.52 0.35 8.80
CA GLY A 265 1.58 -0.06 7.90
C GLY A 265 2.27 1.09 7.15
N ILE A 266 3.34 0.72 6.44
CA ILE A 266 4.31 1.65 5.86
C ILE A 266 4.68 1.22 4.44
N SER A 267 4.83 2.19 3.54
CA SER A 267 5.34 2.04 2.16
C SER A 267 6.76 2.57 2.02
N PRO A 268 7.80 1.80 2.40
CA PRO A 268 9.18 2.25 2.32
C PRO A 268 9.76 2.13 0.92
N SER A 269 10.92 2.77 0.70
CA SER A 269 11.77 2.47 -0.46
C SER A 269 12.06 0.96 -0.57
N GLY A 270 12.01 0.43 -1.79
CA GLY A 270 12.05 -1.01 -2.03
C GLY A 270 13.38 -1.73 -1.72
N ILE A 271 14.46 -1.01 -1.41
CA ILE A 271 15.74 -1.59 -0.98
C ILE A 271 15.99 -1.20 0.49
N TRP A 272 15.98 -2.19 1.39
CA TRP A 272 16.41 -2.02 2.78
C TRP A 272 17.92 -1.80 2.87
N ARG A 273 18.69 -2.80 2.41
CA ARG A 273 20.14 -2.81 2.25
C ARG A 273 20.52 -3.69 1.06
N ASN A 274 21.60 -3.34 0.40
CA ASN A 274 22.26 -4.12 -0.63
C ASN A 274 23.10 -5.23 0.01
N LYS A 275 23.20 -6.39 -0.66
CA LYS A 275 23.98 -7.56 -0.21
C LYS A 275 25.47 -7.25 0.05
N ALA A 276 26.00 -6.24 -0.64
CA ALA A 276 27.37 -5.75 -0.45
C ALA A 276 27.59 -4.93 0.83
N SER A 277 26.51 -4.36 1.41
CA SER A 277 26.55 -3.63 2.69
C SER A 277 26.11 -4.50 3.89
N ASP A 278 25.30 -5.54 3.63
CA ASP A 278 24.80 -6.48 4.62
C ASP A 278 24.52 -7.84 3.97
N PRO A 279 25.03 -8.97 4.48
CA PRO A 279 24.77 -10.29 3.89
C PRO A 279 23.29 -10.70 3.89
N LEU A 280 22.45 -10.05 4.71
CA LEU A 280 20.99 -10.23 4.71
C LEU A 280 20.25 -9.32 3.71
N GLY A 281 20.97 -8.43 3.03
CA GLY A 281 20.42 -7.50 2.03
C GLY A 281 20.06 -8.14 0.69
N SER A 282 19.32 -7.40 -0.13
CA SER A 282 18.93 -7.81 -1.48
C SER A 282 20.11 -7.76 -2.46
N ASP A 283 20.09 -8.60 -3.50
CA ASP A 283 21.11 -8.62 -4.56
C ASP A 283 20.94 -7.44 -5.53
N THR A 284 21.21 -6.24 -5.01
CA THR A 284 20.97 -4.92 -5.59
C THR A 284 22.16 -3.99 -5.31
N SER A 285 22.17 -2.81 -5.94
CA SER A 285 23.18 -1.76 -5.75
C SER A 285 22.59 -0.33 -5.68
N GLY A 286 21.26 -0.21 -5.51
CA GLY A 286 20.55 1.06 -5.38
C GLY A 286 20.67 1.74 -4.02
N GLY A 287 19.91 2.82 -3.81
CA GLY A 287 19.83 3.52 -2.53
C GLY A 287 19.21 2.66 -1.43
N GLN A 288 19.69 2.79 -0.19
CA GLN A 288 19.36 1.90 0.92
C GLN A 288 18.56 2.65 2.00
N SER A 289 17.38 2.16 2.36
CA SER A 289 16.53 2.82 3.38
C SER A 289 17.18 2.83 4.77
N TYR A 290 17.88 1.75 5.14
CA TYR A 290 18.54 1.61 6.44
C TYR A 290 19.70 2.60 6.64
N ASP A 291 20.50 2.81 5.59
CA ASP A 291 21.72 3.61 5.63
C ASP A 291 21.49 5.08 5.24
N GLY A 292 20.55 5.35 4.33
CA GLY A 292 20.25 6.69 3.82
C GLY A 292 19.07 7.38 4.49
N LEU A 293 17.99 6.65 4.80
CA LEU A 293 16.76 7.23 5.39
C LEU A 293 16.63 6.91 6.89
N HIS A 294 17.61 6.16 7.45
CA HIS A 294 17.60 5.62 8.81
C HIS A 294 16.37 4.74 9.11
N ALA A 295 15.88 4.02 8.10
CA ALA A 295 14.66 3.21 8.16
C ALA A 295 14.98 1.70 8.15
N ASP A 296 14.94 1.04 9.31
CA ASP A 296 15.17 -0.41 9.48
C ASP A 296 13.92 -1.25 9.15
N THR A 297 13.49 -1.16 7.90
CA THR A 297 12.25 -1.78 7.39
C THR A 297 12.22 -3.30 7.56
N ARG A 298 13.34 -4.00 7.35
CA ARG A 298 13.46 -5.43 7.65
C ARG A 298 13.30 -5.71 9.15
N GLY A 299 13.90 -4.88 10.00
CA GLY A 299 13.74 -4.97 11.45
C GLY A 299 12.29 -4.80 11.87
N TRP A 300 11.55 -3.82 11.33
CA TRP A 300 10.14 -3.58 11.68
C TRP A 300 9.24 -4.78 11.36
N VAL A 301 9.46 -5.45 10.22
CA VAL A 301 8.76 -6.69 9.86
C VAL A 301 9.11 -7.82 10.83
N LYS A 302 10.40 -8.10 11.05
CA LYS A 302 10.82 -9.22 11.93
C LYS A 302 10.52 -8.98 13.42
N LYS A 303 10.38 -7.71 13.87
CA LYS A 303 9.91 -7.32 15.21
C LYS A 303 8.37 -7.34 15.32
N GLY A 304 7.64 -7.54 14.22
CA GLY A 304 6.17 -7.53 14.20
C GLY A 304 5.54 -6.16 14.47
N TRP A 305 6.24 -5.07 14.13
CA TRP A 305 5.82 -3.69 14.37
C TRP A 305 4.81 -3.14 13.35
N LEU A 306 4.58 -3.87 12.25
CA LEU A 306 3.66 -3.50 11.18
C LEU A 306 2.60 -4.58 10.97
N ASP A 307 1.36 -4.17 10.71
CA ASP A 307 0.31 -5.07 10.25
C ASP A 307 0.50 -5.39 8.75
N TYR A 308 1.01 -4.41 7.98
CA TYR A 308 1.44 -4.60 6.59
C TYR A 308 2.68 -3.76 6.25
N ILE A 309 3.43 -4.19 5.24
CA ILE A 309 4.50 -3.44 4.61
C ILE A 309 4.29 -3.39 3.09
N ALA A 310 4.53 -2.23 2.49
CA ALA A 310 4.26 -1.93 1.09
C ALA A 310 5.52 -1.44 0.33
N PRO A 311 6.60 -2.23 0.21
CA PRO A 311 7.83 -1.78 -0.44
C PRO A 311 7.60 -1.27 -1.87
N GLN A 312 8.16 -0.10 -2.14
CA GLN A 312 8.09 0.59 -3.42
C GLN A 312 9.06 -0.06 -4.44
N LEU A 313 8.59 -1.07 -5.16
CA LEU A 313 9.38 -1.80 -6.17
C LEU A 313 9.28 -1.11 -7.53
N TYR A 314 9.77 0.13 -7.60
CA TYR A 314 9.58 1.02 -8.76
C TYR A 314 10.64 0.84 -9.86
N TRP A 315 10.94 -0.42 -10.20
CA TRP A 315 11.93 -0.82 -11.19
C TRP A 315 11.35 -1.93 -12.06
N TYR A 316 11.86 -2.05 -13.30
CA TYR A 316 11.41 -3.08 -14.24
C TYR A 316 12.11 -4.43 -13.97
N MET A 317 11.57 -5.52 -14.48
CA MET A 317 12.16 -6.85 -14.39
C MET A 317 13.51 -6.89 -15.13
N GLY A 318 14.57 -7.29 -14.43
CA GLY A 318 15.94 -7.27 -14.95
C GLY A 318 16.70 -5.95 -14.78
N GLN A 319 16.11 -4.90 -14.17
CA GLN A 319 16.78 -3.61 -13.99
C GLN A 319 18.06 -3.73 -13.13
N PRO A 320 19.29 -3.55 -13.66
CA PRO A 320 20.51 -4.01 -12.99
C PRO A 320 20.77 -3.51 -11.55
N PRO A 321 20.53 -2.23 -11.17
CA PRO A 321 20.78 -1.79 -9.80
C PRO A 321 19.70 -2.21 -8.78
N ALA A 322 18.51 -2.63 -9.23
CA ALA A 322 17.33 -2.78 -8.39
C ALA A 322 16.27 -3.69 -9.05
N ASP A 323 16.70 -4.88 -9.47
CA ASP A 323 15.90 -5.79 -10.29
C ASP A 323 14.62 -6.24 -9.55
N TYR A 324 13.46 -5.95 -10.13
CA TYR A 324 12.15 -6.35 -9.59
C TYR A 324 12.09 -7.85 -9.32
N SER A 325 12.67 -8.66 -10.22
CA SER A 325 12.68 -10.13 -10.12
C SER A 325 13.52 -10.67 -8.96
N LYS A 326 14.42 -9.86 -8.40
CA LYS A 326 15.20 -10.18 -7.19
C LYS A 326 14.58 -9.59 -5.93
N LEU A 327 13.90 -8.45 -6.03
CA LEU A 327 13.32 -7.75 -4.89
C LEU A 327 12.04 -8.41 -4.37
N VAL A 328 11.16 -8.92 -5.24
CA VAL A 328 9.95 -9.66 -4.82
C VAL A 328 10.29 -10.89 -3.96
N PRO A 329 11.12 -11.85 -4.39
CA PRO A 329 11.48 -13.00 -3.56
C PRO A 329 12.21 -12.61 -2.27
N TRP A 330 13.03 -11.55 -2.27
CA TRP A 330 13.69 -11.06 -1.07
C TRP A 330 12.68 -10.52 -0.04
N TRP A 331 11.72 -9.70 -0.47
CA TRP A 331 10.67 -9.22 0.42
C TRP A 331 9.73 -10.33 0.89
N ALA A 332 9.46 -11.34 0.04
CA ALA A 332 8.71 -12.52 0.43
C ALA A 332 9.40 -13.30 1.56
N ASP A 333 10.73 -13.48 1.53
CA ASP A 333 11.50 -14.08 2.64
C ASP A 333 11.52 -13.20 3.91
N VAL A 334 11.57 -11.86 3.75
CA VAL A 334 11.44 -10.94 4.88
C VAL A 334 10.06 -11.02 5.54
N ALA A 335 8.98 -11.18 4.78
CA ALA A 335 7.63 -11.40 5.32
C ALA A 335 7.42 -12.84 5.85
N ASN A 336 8.14 -13.82 5.31
CA ASN A 336 7.98 -15.23 5.65
C ASN A 336 8.17 -15.49 7.16
N GLY A 337 7.26 -16.30 7.72
CA GLY A 337 7.21 -16.60 9.15
C GLY A 337 6.76 -15.45 10.06
N THR A 338 6.25 -14.34 9.51
CA THR A 338 5.74 -13.19 10.28
C THR A 338 4.23 -13.01 10.10
N ASN A 339 3.63 -12.15 10.94
CA ASN A 339 2.23 -11.72 10.83
C ASN A 339 2.07 -10.40 10.05
N THR A 340 3.12 -9.90 9.39
CA THR A 340 3.07 -8.68 8.58
C THR A 340 2.72 -9.04 7.14
N LEU A 341 1.62 -8.51 6.63
CA LEU A 341 1.20 -8.67 5.24
C LEU A 341 2.18 -7.94 4.30
N LEU A 342 2.57 -8.60 3.20
CA LEU A 342 3.36 -7.96 2.14
C LEU A 342 2.45 -7.55 0.98
N TRP A 343 2.47 -6.27 0.62
CA TRP A 343 1.85 -5.70 -0.57
C TRP A 343 2.93 -5.06 -1.44
N ILE A 344 2.87 -5.14 -2.77
CA ILE A 344 3.92 -4.55 -3.61
C ILE A 344 3.48 -3.17 -4.13
N GLY A 345 4.33 -2.16 -3.92
CA GLY A 345 4.16 -0.85 -4.53
C GLY A 345 4.57 -0.89 -6.00
N GLN A 346 3.62 -0.67 -6.91
CA GLN A 346 3.79 -0.77 -8.36
C GLN A 346 3.93 0.61 -9.02
N ALA A 347 4.92 0.79 -9.91
CA ALA A 347 5.21 2.07 -10.57
C ALA A 347 4.37 2.33 -11.83
N ALA A 348 3.04 2.44 -11.69
CA ALA A 348 2.14 2.84 -12.78
C ALA A 348 2.61 4.11 -13.50
N TYR A 349 3.23 5.05 -12.77
CA TYR A 349 3.73 6.31 -13.31
C TYR A 349 4.88 6.20 -14.31
N LYS A 350 5.61 5.07 -14.34
CA LYS A 350 6.68 4.84 -15.31
C LYS A 350 6.19 4.21 -16.60
N ALA A 351 5.11 3.43 -16.55
CA ALA A 351 4.56 2.74 -17.72
C ALA A 351 4.11 3.74 -18.80
N GLY A 352 4.73 3.66 -19.97
CA GLY A 352 4.48 4.56 -21.10
C GLY A 352 4.91 6.02 -20.89
N ASP A 353 5.68 6.34 -19.85
CA ASP A 353 6.29 7.67 -19.70
C ASP A 353 7.45 7.81 -20.71
N PRO A 354 7.41 8.78 -21.64
CA PRO A 354 8.46 8.98 -22.66
C PRO A 354 9.86 9.29 -22.09
N ALA A 355 9.97 9.64 -20.80
CA ALA A 355 11.26 9.85 -20.13
C ALA A 355 11.89 8.54 -19.60
N GLN A 356 11.19 7.41 -19.65
CA GLN A 356 11.70 6.11 -19.20
C GLN A 356 12.35 5.30 -20.32
N VAL A 357 13.09 4.26 -19.94
CA VAL A 357 13.72 3.30 -20.86
C VAL A 357 12.69 2.42 -21.58
N ALA A 358 13.16 1.67 -22.59
CA ALA A 358 12.32 0.85 -23.46
C ALA A 358 11.48 -0.20 -22.72
N ASP A 359 12.01 -0.77 -21.63
CA ASP A 359 11.34 -1.78 -20.80
C ASP A 359 10.01 -1.25 -20.23
N TRP A 360 9.97 0.03 -19.82
CA TRP A 360 8.75 0.69 -19.36
C TRP A 360 7.76 1.07 -20.47
N GLN A 361 8.11 0.85 -21.74
CA GLN A 361 7.21 1.06 -22.88
C GLN A 361 6.47 -0.23 -23.27
N ASP A 362 6.75 -1.37 -22.61
CA ASP A 362 6.00 -2.61 -22.82
C ASP A 362 4.65 -2.57 -22.07
N PRO A 363 3.50 -2.74 -22.76
CA PRO A 363 2.21 -2.89 -22.09
C PRO A 363 2.12 -4.10 -21.15
N ALA A 364 2.99 -5.11 -21.30
CA ALA A 364 3.01 -6.31 -20.46
C ALA A 364 3.74 -6.14 -19.12
N GLU A 365 4.66 -5.19 -18.97
CA GLU A 365 5.58 -5.09 -17.81
C GLU A 365 4.86 -5.16 -16.45
N LEU A 366 3.80 -4.34 -16.26
CA LEU A 366 2.99 -4.34 -15.04
C LEU A 366 2.13 -5.60 -14.85
N SER A 367 1.82 -6.32 -15.94
CA SER A 367 1.16 -7.64 -15.87
C SER A 367 2.16 -8.71 -15.43
N ASP A 368 3.39 -8.67 -15.94
CA ASP A 368 4.43 -9.64 -15.63
C ASP A 368 4.96 -9.47 -14.19
N HIS A 369 5.01 -8.24 -13.69
CA HIS A 369 5.15 -7.94 -12.26
C HIS A 369 4.15 -8.73 -11.39
N LEU A 370 2.86 -8.69 -11.74
CA LEU A 370 1.81 -9.41 -11.01
C LEU A 370 1.83 -10.92 -11.29
N THR A 371 2.39 -11.37 -12.43
CA THR A 371 2.65 -12.79 -12.70
C THR A 371 3.72 -13.33 -11.77
N LEU A 372 4.83 -12.60 -11.59
CA LEU A 372 5.86 -12.95 -10.62
C LEU A 372 5.32 -12.92 -9.18
N ASN A 373 4.58 -11.89 -8.80
CA ASN A 373 4.03 -11.76 -7.44
C ASN A 373 3.19 -12.99 -7.04
N ARG A 374 2.40 -13.55 -7.95
CA ARG A 374 1.62 -14.79 -7.73
C ARG A 374 2.47 -16.02 -7.39
N ALA A 375 3.75 -16.07 -7.80
CA ALA A 375 4.64 -17.17 -7.47
C ALA A 375 5.11 -17.15 -5.99
N HIS A 376 4.83 -16.05 -5.26
CA HIS A 376 5.24 -15.86 -3.89
C HIS A 376 4.01 -15.71 -2.97
N PRO A 377 3.58 -16.76 -2.25
CA PRO A 377 2.33 -16.73 -1.47
C PRO A 377 2.33 -15.73 -0.31
N GLN A 378 3.49 -15.19 0.07
CA GLN A 378 3.60 -14.09 1.03
C GLN A 378 3.12 -12.75 0.44
N VAL A 379 3.18 -12.56 -0.89
CA VAL A 379 2.66 -11.37 -1.57
C VAL A 379 1.14 -11.45 -1.62
N SER A 380 0.49 -10.64 -0.79
CA SER A 380 -0.97 -10.64 -0.60
C SER A 380 -1.69 -9.54 -1.39
N GLY A 381 -0.98 -8.84 -2.29
CA GLY A 381 -1.57 -7.90 -3.24
C GLY A 381 -0.65 -6.73 -3.62
N ASP A 382 -1.25 -5.71 -4.23
CA ASP A 382 -0.53 -4.65 -4.96
C ASP A 382 -1.18 -3.27 -4.71
N ILE A 383 -0.36 -2.21 -4.74
CA ILE A 383 -0.81 -0.83 -4.65
C ILE A 383 -0.17 -0.02 -5.79
N TRP A 384 -0.99 0.65 -6.60
CA TRP A 384 -0.52 1.40 -7.77
C TRP A 384 -0.12 2.84 -7.43
N TYR A 385 1.13 3.22 -7.73
CA TYR A 385 1.62 4.61 -7.68
C TYR A 385 1.72 5.21 -9.10
N ASN A 386 0.93 6.22 -9.49
CA ASN A 386 -0.11 6.93 -8.73
C ASN A 386 -1.43 6.98 -9.51
N ALA A 387 -2.49 7.50 -8.88
CA ALA A 387 -3.84 7.50 -9.43
C ALA A 387 -3.98 8.16 -10.82
N ASN A 388 -3.20 9.20 -11.15
CA ASN A 388 -3.22 9.78 -12.50
C ASN A 388 -2.86 8.77 -13.57
N ASP A 389 -1.85 7.93 -13.31
CA ASP A 389 -1.33 6.99 -14.28
C ASP A 389 -2.22 5.74 -14.39
N VAL A 390 -2.90 5.38 -13.29
CA VAL A 390 -4.02 4.40 -13.29
C VAL A 390 -5.21 4.89 -14.14
N ARG A 391 -5.46 6.20 -14.17
CA ARG A 391 -6.51 6.84 -14.98
C ARG A 391 -6.12 6.96 -16.45
N VAL A 392 -4.92 7.49 -16.72
CA VAL A 392 -4.43 7.82 -18.07
C VAL A 392 -4.04 6.55 -18.82
N ASP A 393 -3.40 5.58 -18.17
CA ASP A 393 -3.11 4.26 -18.72
C ASP A 393 -2.43 4.32 -20.12
N ARG A 394 -1.36 5.12 -20.23
CA ARG A 394 -0.80 5.65 -21.50
C ARG A 394 -0.64 4.65 -22.63
N ILE A 395 -0.24 3.43 -22.29
CA ILE A 395 0.04 2.33 -23.22
C ILE A 395 -0.84 1.09 -22.94
N GLY A 396 -1.83 1.21 -22.05
CA GLY A 396 -2.74 0.12 -21.69
C GLY A 396 -2.22 -0.86 -20.63
N SER A 397 -1.06 -0.63 -20.01
CA SER A 397 -0.48 -1.55 -19.01
C SER A 397 -1.40 -1.81 -17.81
N ILE A 398 -2.16 -0.82 -17.35
CA ILE A 398 -3.09 -0.97 -16.23
C ILE A 398 -4.33 -1.75 -16.67
N SER A 399 -4.86 -1.48 -17.87
CA SER A 399 -5.93 -2.29 -18.45
C SER A 399 -5.52 -3.75 -18.64
N THR A 400 -4.29 -4.00 -19.10
CA THR A 400 -3.71 -5.34 -19.27
C THR A 400 -3.53 -6.06 -17.94
N ALA A 401 -2.98 -5.38 -16.91
CA ALA A 401 -2.89 -5.95 -15.57
C ALA A 401 -4.29 -6.26 -14.99
N VAL A 402 -5.27 -5.37 -15.15
CA VAL A 402 -6.65 -5.59 -14.66
C VAL A 402 -7.33 -6.74 -15.41
N SER A 403 -7.16 -6.86 -16.74
CA SER A 403 -7.76 -7.95 -17.52
C SER A 403 -7.15 -9.31 -17.19
N ASN A 404 -5.82 -9.37 -17.02
CA ASN A 404 -5.10 -10.63 -16.82
C ASN A 404 -5.10 -11.08 -15.35
N HIS A 405 -5.25 -10.15 -14.39
CA HIS A 405 -5.10 -10.44 -12.96
C HIS A 405 -6.37 -10.29 -12.13
N TYR A 406 -7.23 -9.32 -12.44
CA TYR A 406 -8.45 -9.06 -11.68
C TYR A 406 -9.69 -9.66 -12.37
N THR A 407 -9.59 -10.92 -12.81
CA THR A 407 -10.65 -11.68 -13.52
C THR A 407 -11.84 -12.05 -12.64
N ARG A 408 -11.66 -12.01 -11.31
CA ARG A 408 -12.70 -12.17 -10.28
C ARG A 408 -12.63 -11.02 -9.27
N PRO A 409 -13.75 -10.68 -8.60
CA PRO A 409 -13.72 -9.86 -7.39
C PRO A 409 -12.79 -10.48 -6.33
N ALA A 410 -12.31 -9.66 -5.40
CA ALA A 410 -11.55 -10.12 -4.24
C ALA A 410 -11.87 -9.25 -3.03
N LEU A 411 -11.86 -9.87 -1.85
CA LEU A 411 -11.87 -9.17 -0.57
C LEU A 411 -10.46 -8.60 -0.30
N ALA A 412 -10.34 -7.60 0.56
CA ALA A 412 -9.02 -7.18 1.04
C ALA A 412 -8.47 -8.24 2.02
N PRO A 413 -7.14 -8.34 2.22
CA PRO A 413 -6.56 -9.30 3.16
C PRO A 413 -6.95 -8.97 4.61
N VAL A 414 -7.34 -10.00 5.36
CA VAL A 414 -7.57 -9.86 6.81
C VAL A 414 -6.22 -9.71 7.50
N VAL A 415 -6.05 -8.66 8.31
CA VAL A 415 -4.83 -8.51 9.12
C VAL A 415 -4.73 -9.69 10.09
N PRO A 416 -3.62 -10.44 10.15
CA PRO A 416 -3.55 -11.70 10.92
C PRO A 416 -3.92 -11.56 12.41
N ARG A 417 -3.57 -10.43 13.06
CA ARG A 417 -3.94 -10.18 14.47
C ARG A 417 -5.44 -9.98 14.70
N LEU A 418 -6.19 -9.61 13.66
CA LEU A 418 -7.63 -9.31 13.72
C LEU A 418 -8.49 -10.52 13.32
N ALA A 419 -7.91 -11.52 12.65
CA ALA A 419 -8.60 -12.69 12.13
C ALA A 419 -9.33 -13.54 13.20
N GLY A 420 -8.89 -13.48 14.46
CA GLY A 420 -9.51 -14.17 15.59
C GLY A 420 -10.67 -13.43 16.27
N GLY A 421 -11.04 -12.23 15.80
CA GLY A 421 -12.17 -11.45 16.35
C GLY A 421 -13.54 -12.04 15.99
N GLU A 422 -14.60 -11.53 16.62
CA GLU A 422 -15.97 -11.96 16.31
C GLU A 422 -16.32 -11.60 14.85
N PRO A 423 -16.71 -12.57 14.00
CA PRO A 423 -17.09 -12.30 12.62
C PRO A 423 -18.49 -11.65 12.53
N PRO A 424 -18.79 -10.92 11.46
CA PRO A 424 -20.10 -10.32 11.26
C PRO A 424 -21.22 -11.39 11.26
N HIS A 425 -22.43 -10.98 11.65
CA HIS A 425 -23.56 -11.88 11.72
C HIS A 425 -23.93 -12.48 10.35
N ARG A 426 -24.35 -13.75 10.37
CA ARG A 426 -24.75 -14.52 9.19
C ARG A 426 -25.94 -13.87 8.47
N PRO A 427 -25.80 -13.44 7.20
CA PRO A 427 -26.87 -12.75 6.49
C PRO A 427 -27.95 -13.72 6.00
N VAL A 428 -29.12 -13.16 5.71
CA VAL A 428 -30.20 -13.86 5.01
C VAL A 428 -30.11 -13.51 3.52
N LEU A 429 -29.82 -14.51 2.69
CA LEU A 429 -30.19 -14.44 1.28
C LEU A 429 -31.72 -14.64 1.23
N ALA A 430 -32.45 -13.60 0.85
CA ALA A 430 -33.91 -13.58 0.86
C ALA A 430 -34.51 -14.23 -0.40
N TYR A 431 -33.85 -14.08 -1.55
CA TYR A 431 -34.15 -14.80 -2.78
C TYR A 431 -32.99 -14.71 -3.79
N ALA A 432 -32.99 -15.64 -4.76
CA ALA A 432 -32.31 -15.51 -6.04
C ALA A 432 -33.32 -15.84 -7.16
N LEU A 433 -33.70 -14.86 -7.98
CA LEU A 433 -34.80 -14.97 -8.96
C LEU A 433 -34.36 -14.59 -10.36
N ARG A 434 -34.77 -15.35 -11.38
CA ARG A 434 -34.58 -14.97 -12.79
C ARG A 434 -35.32 -13.65 -13.09
N ARG A 435 -34.62 -12.73 -13.74
CA ARG A 435 -35.14 -11.45 -14.27
C ARG A 435 -34.71 -11.28 -15.73
N SER A 436 -35.20 -10.24 -16.39
CA SER A 436 -34.63 -9.78 -17.66
C SER A 436 -33.15 -9.46 -17.47
N GLY A 437 -32.28 -10.13 -18.22
CA GLY A 437 -30.84 -9.89 -18.18
C GLY A 437 -30.06 -10.61 -17.08
N GLY A 438 -30.64 -11.51 -16.28
CA GLY A 438 -29.86 -12.23 -15.26
C GLY A 438 -30.63 -12.92 -14.13
N VAL A 439 -29.95 -13.11 -13.00
CA VAL A 439 -30.52 -13.52 -11.71
C VAL A 439 -30.39 -12.38 -10.70
N GLU A 440 -31.51 -11.88 -10.19
CA GLU A 440 -31.53 -10.90 -9.11
C GLU A 440 -31.40 -11.62 -7.76
N VAL A 441 -30.35 -11.28 -7.03
CA VAL A 441 -30.01 -11.74 -5.67
C VAL A 441 -30.40 -10.63 -4.69
N ARG A 442 -31.16 -10.95 -3.64
CA ARG A 442 -31.46 -10.00 -2.55
C ARG A 442 -30.93 -10.51 -1.22
N ALA A 443 -29.98 -9.79 -0.62
CA ALA A 443 -29.45 -10.09 0.70
C ALA A 443 -29.96 -9.11 1.76
N VAL A 444 -30.02 -9.57 3.00
CA VAL A 444 -30.49 -8.83 4.17
C VAL A 444 -29.50 -9.04 5.33
N ALA A 445 -29.03 -7.95 5.93
CA ALA A 445 -28.19 -7.98 7.12
C ALA A 445 -28.96 -8.52 8.32
N THR A 446 -28.26 -9.23 9.21
CA THR A 446 -28.80 -9.67 10.50
C THR A 446 -28.01 -9.05 11.64
N GLY A 447 -28.58 -9.04 12.84
CA GLY A 447 -28.04 -8.26 13.96
C GLY A 447 -28.30 -6.75 13.84
N ARG A 448 -27.64 -5.99 14.73
CA ARG A 448 -27.82 -4.54 14.86
C ARG A 448 -27.05 -3.79 13.80
N ASP A 449 -25.77 -4.09 13.67
CA ASP A 449 -24.86 -3.37 12.81
C ASP A 449 -25.00 -3.80 11.34
N GLU A 450 -24.58 -2.93 10.44
CA GLU A 450 -24.51 -3.21 9.01
C GLU A 450 -23.14 -3.83 8.68
N PRO A 451 -23.08 -4.87 7.83
CA PRO A 451 -21.81 -5.33 7.31
C PRO A 451 -21.21 -4.27 6.37
N PHE A 452 -19.90 -4.25 6.23
CA PHE A 452 -19.25 -3.36 5.29
C PHE A 452 -19.49 -3.77 3.83
N LEU A 453 -19.49 -5.08 3.56
CA LEU A 453 -19.72 -5.63 2.23
C LEU A 453 -20.59 -6.89 2.31
N PHE A 454 -21.22 -7.24 1.19
CA PHE A 454 -21.70 -8.59 0.93
C PHE A 454 -20.85 -9.25 -0.17
N ALA A 455 -20.29 -10.41 0.15
CA ALA A 455 -19.67 -11.31 -0.82
C ALA A 455 -20.72 -12.30 -1.34
N ILE A 456 -20.98 -12.27 -2.65
CA ILE A 456 -22.00 -13.09 -3.32
C ILE A 456 -21.30 -14.21 -4.08
N PHE A 457 -21.62 -15.44 -3.71
CA PHE A 457 -21.09 -16.66 -4.30
C PHE A 457 -22.13 -17.36 -5.17
N ARG A 458 -21.70 -17.88 -6.32
CA ARG A 458 -22.48 -18.67 -7.27
C ARG A 458 -21.81 -20.01 -7.51
N PHE A 459 -22.60 -21.07 -7.48
CA PHE A 459 -22.16 -22.44 -7.74
C PHE A 459 -23.10 -23.11 -8.76
N SER A 460 -22.59 -24.03 -9.58
CA SER A 460 -23.40 -24.82 -10.53
C SER A 460 -24.17 -25.98 -9.88
N GLY A 461 -24.04 -26.13 -8.56
CA GLY A 461 -24.65 -27.18 -7.74
C GLY A 461 -24.48 -26.83 -6.25
N ARG A 462 -24.85 -27.72 -5.33
CA ARG A 462 -24.64 -27.48 -3.90
C ARG A 462 -23.14 -27.34 -3.58
N PRO A 463 -22.70 -26.28 -2.88
CA PRO A 463 -21.28 -26.12 -2.53
C PRO A 463 -20.80 -27.20 -1.57
N GLY A 464 -19.61 -27.73 -1.83
CA GLY A 464 -18.88 -28.61 -0.92
C GLY A 464 -18.10 -27.86 0.15
N GLN A 465 -17.34 -28.61 0.96
CA GLN A 465 -16.37 -28.03 1.90
C GLN A 465 -15.29 -27.25 1.13
N GLY A 466 -14.86 -26.10 1.66
CA GLY A 466 -13.85 -25.23 1.04
C GLY A 466 -14.31 -24.45 -0.20
N ALA A 467 -15.53 -24.65 -0.69
CA ALA A 467 -16.01 -24.00 -1.92
C ALA A 467 -16.10 -22.47 -1.83
N PHE A 468 -16.18 -21.92 -0.62
CA PHE A 468 -16.19 -20.48 -0.33
C PHE A 468 -14.80 -19.85 -0.30
N ASP A 469 -13.73 -20.65 -0.23
CA ASP A 469 -12.34 -20.19 -0.25
C ASP A 469 -11.82 -19.98 -1.69
N ASP A 470 -12.60 -20.41 -2.69
CA ASP A 470 -12.29 -20.33 -4.12
C ASP A 470 -12.96 -19.12 -4.78
N ALA A 471 -12.15 -18.11 -5.14
CA ALA A 471 -12.62 -16.88 -5.77
C ALA A 471 -13.28 -17.08 -7.14
N ARG A 472 -13.15 -18.26 -7.78
CA ARG A 472 -13.87 -18.56 -9.03
C ARG A 472 -15.38 -18.62 -8.82
N ASN A 473 -15.82 -18.91 -7.59
CA ASN A 473 -17.21 -18.92 -7.16
C ASN A 473 -17.70 -17.56 -6.65
N LEU A 474 -16.79 -16.64 -6.29
CA LEU A 474 -17.12 -15.26 -5.91
C LEU A 474 -17.49 -14.46 -7.17
N VAL A 475 -18.76 -14.13 -7.33
CA VAL A 475 -19.27 -13.41 -8.53
C VAL A 475 -19.43 -11.92 -8.31
N ALA A 476 -19.65 -11.48 -7.06
CA ALA A 476 -19.67 -10.06 -6.71
C ALA A 476 -19.21 -9.83 -5.26
N VAL A 477 -18.63 -8.66 -5.06
CA VAL A 477 -18.50 -8.01 -3.76
C VAL A 477 -19.23 -6.68 -3.92
N VAL A 478 -20.22 -6.42 -3.07
CA VAL A 478 -21.04 -5.20 -3.13
C VAL A 478 -21.01 -4.46 -1.79
N PRO A 479 -21.16 -3.12 -1.78
CA PRO A 479 -21.32 -2.36 -0.55
C PRO A 479 -22.42 -2.94 0.33
N GLY A 480 -22.19 -2.96 1.63
CA GLY A 480 -23.17 -3.41 2.62
C GLY A 480 -24.23 -2.35 2.90
N ASP A 481 -25.39 -2.83 3.34
CA ASP A 481 -26.58 -2.07 3.75
C ASP A 481 -27.43 -3.05 4.59
N ARG A 482 -28.47 -2.59 5.28
CA ARG A 482 -29.54 -3.44 5.83
C ARG A 482 -30.10 -4.39 4.76
N GLN A 483 -30.27 -3.92 3.52
CA GLN A 483 -30.77 -4.73 2.41
C GLN A 483 -30.15 -4.34 1.08
N VAL A 484 -29.58 -5.31 0.36
CA VAL A 484 -29.02 -5.08 -0.99
C VAL A 484 -29.74 -5.92 -2.04
N ARG A 485 -29.77 -5.40 -3.27
CA ARG A 485 -30.13 -6.15 -4.48
C ARG A 485 -29.00 -6.04 -5.48
N TRP A 486 -28.63 -7.15 -6.09
CA TRP A 486 -27.63 -7.21 -7.15
C TRP A 486 -28.11 -8.14 -8.27
N LEU A 487 -27.80 -7.81 -9.52
CA LEU A 487 -28.16 -8.60 -10.70
C LEU A 487 -26.91 -9.30 -11.22
N ASP A 488 -26.91 -10.63 -11.20
CA ASP A 488 -25.92 -11.45 -11.86
C ASP A 488 -26.28 -11.62 -13.35
N PRO A 489 -25.52 -11.02 -14.30
CA PRO A 489 -25.82 -11.12 -15.72
C PRO A 489 -25.54 -12.51 -16.32
N GLU A 490 -24.62 -13.27 -15.71
CA GLU A 490 -24.27 -14.63 -16.14
C GLU A 490 -25.13 -15.70 -15.45
N GLY A 491 -25.83 -15.34 -14.38
CA GLY A 491 -26.66 -16.23 -13.58
C GLY A 491 -27.79 -16.89 -14.36
N LYS A 492 -27.99 -18.19 -14.15
CA LYS A 492 -28.93 -19.04 -14.91
C LYS A 492 -29.72 -19.99 -14.01
N ARG A 493 -30.70 -20.67 -14.63
CA ARG A 493 -31.50 -21.71 -13.98
C ARG A 493 -30.60 -22.85 -13.48
N GLY A 494 -30.85 -23.33 -12.26
CA GLY A 494 -30.07 -24.38 -11.60
C GLY A 494 -28.86 -23.87 -10.83
N ASP A 495 -28.46 -22.60 -10.95
CA ASP A 495 -27.39 -22.04 -10.13
C ASP A 495 -27.81 -21.94 -8.66
N HIS A 496 -26.84 -22.16 -7.77
CA HIS A 496 -26.95 -22.02 -6.33
C HIS A 496 -26.25 -20.75 -5.89
N TYR A 497 -26.98 -19.84 -5.25
CA TYR A 497 -26.43 -18.61 -4.69
C TYR A 497 -26.30 -18.71 -3.19
N HIS A 498 -25.22 -18.15 -2.63
CA HIS A 498 -25.03 -17.91 -1.21
C HIS A 498 -24.45 -16.51 -1.01
N VAL A 499 -24.74 -15.91 0.14
CA VAL A 499 -24.17 -14.60 0.53
C VAL A 499 -23.45 -14.73 1.87
N VAL A 500 -22.32 -14.05 1.96
CA VAL A 500 -21.47 -13.89 3.15
C VAL A 500 -21.42 -12.40 3.49
N ALA A 501 -21.60 -12.06 4.76
CA ALA A 501 -21.38 -10.70 5.25
C ALA A 501 -19.88 -10.52 5.56
N VAL A 502 -19.35 -9.34 5.29
CA VAL A 502 -17.94 -8.99 5.49
C VAL A 502 -17.88 -7.69 6.27
N ASP A 503 -17.01 -7.61 7.28
CA ASP A 503 -16.81 -6.40 8.07
C ASP A 503 -15.65 -5.53 7.55
N ARG A 504 -15.39 -4.41 8.24
CA ARG A 504 -14.35 -3.44 7.87
C ARG A 504 -12.94 -4.03 7.82
N VAL A 505 -12.67 -5.04 8.62
CA VAL A 505 -11.35 -5.71 8.68
C VAL A 505 -11.32 -6.98 7.83
N ASN A 506 -12.32 -7.14 6.96
CA ASN A 506 -12.51 -8.23 5.99
C ASN A 506 -12.77 -9.62 6.61
N ARG A 507 -13.14 -9.72 7.90
CA ARG A 507 -13.62 -10.98 8.49
C ARG A 507 -14.96 -11.36 7.84
N THR A 508 -15.13 -12.65 7.57
CA THR A 508 -16.30 -13.20 6.87
C THR A 508 -17.26 -13.91 7.83
N SER A 509 -18.55 -13.72 7.62
CA SER A 509 -19.60 -14.47 8.33
C SER A 509 -19.65 -15.93 7.84
N LYS A 510 -20.38 -16.79 8.58
CA LYS A 510 -20.88 -18.04 7.99
C LYS A 510 -21.74 -17.72 6.75
N PRO A 511 -21.70 -18.50 5.66
CA PRO A 511 -22.55 -18.28 4.49
C PRO A 511 -24.05 -18.46 4.81
N SER A 512 -24.91 -17.70 4.15
CA SER A 512 -26.38 -17.82 4.21
C SER A 512 -26.87 -19.25 3.88
N ASN A 513 -28.15 -19.57 4.16
CA ASN A 513 -28.73 -20.89 3.85
C ASN A 513 -28.75 -21.26 2.35
N GLY A 514 -28.56 -20.28 1.47
CA GLY A 514 -28.51 -20.45 0.03
C GLY A 514 -29.88 -20.49 -0.65
N PHE A 515 -29.89 -20.20 -1.96
CA PHE A 515 -31.06 -20.30 -2.83
C PHE A 515 -30.70 -20.98 -4.14
N VAL A 516 -31.61 -21.80 -4.67
CA VAL A 516 -31.51 -22.39 -6.01
C VAL A 516 -32.39 -21.60 -6.97
N VAL A 517 -31.86 -21.24 -8.13
CA VAL A 517 -32.62 -20.55 -9.18
C VAL A 517 -33.51 -21.56 -9.91
N LEU A 518 -34.83 -21.45 -9.70
CA LEU A 518 -35.84 -22.37 -10.24
C LEU A 518 -36.17 -22.19 -11.73
#